data_AF-A0A850BWR8-F1
#
_entry.id   AF-A0A850BWR8-F1
#
_cell.length_a   1.000
_cell.length_b   1.000
_cell.length_c   1.000
_cell.angle_alpha   90.00
_cell.angle_beta   90.00
_cell.angle_gamma   90.00
#
_symmetry.space_group_name_H-M   'P 1'
#
loop_
_entity.id
_entity.type
_entity.pdbx_description
1 polymer ?
#
loop_
_entity_poly.entity_id
_entity_poly.type
_entity_poly.pdbx_seq_one_letter_code
_entity_poly.pdbx_strand_id
1 'polypeptide(L)'
;ETDGCFVDGISAATGCYVGRRTLRIEDYGKTAAIFIDSLTEGAVRIAPRQGVRELAWDYAPSARNRWEAQLIGYQHIPDDLLLDWQWVELTVPVKKIIGGAGRRVVCEGCGEEIINQREVGHEGSILCKPCAGESYFRFIVRTLQPQISQAENERSFK
;
A
#
# COMPACT_ATOMS: atom_id res chain seq x y z
N GLU A 1 3.97 6.69 -1.64
CA GLU A 1 3.53 6.40 -3.02
C GLU A 1 4.10 5.09 -3.59
N THR A 2 4.70 4.25 -2.75
CA THR A 2 5.19 2.90 -3.05
C THR A 2 5.39 2.18 -1.71
N ASP A 3 5.49 0.86 -1.72
CA ASP A 3 5.91 0.05 -0.58
C ASP A 3 7.43 -0.22 -0.56
N GLY A 4 7.89 -1.19 0.24
CA GLY A 4 9.29 -1.61 0.34
C GLY A 4 10.14 -0.77 1.32
N CYS A 5 11.47 -0.87 1.20
CA CYS A 5 12.44 -0.26 2.14
C CYS A 5 12.28 1.27 2.30
N PHE A 6 11.68 1.93 1.31
CA PHE A 6 11.36 3.35 1.39
C PHE A 6 10.35 3.65 2.52
N VAL A 7 9.33 2.81 2.68
CA VAL A 7 8.33 2.96 3.76
C VAL A 7 8.95 2.73 5.12
N ASP A 8 9.91 1.81 5.23
CA ASP A 8 10.65 1.57 6.48
C ASP A 8 11.44 2.83 6.89
N GLY A 9 12.10 3.48 5.93
CA GLY A 9 12.79 4.75 6.14
C GLY A 9 11.85 5.87 6.61
N ILE A 10 10.68 6.02 5.97
CA ILE A 10 9.65 6.99 6.41
C ILE A 10 9.20 6.68 7.84
N SER A 11 8.96 5.40 8.13
CA SER A 11 8.46 4.97 9.44
C SER A 11 9.48 5.25 10.54
N ALA A 12 10.76 4.98 10.28
CA ALA A 12 11.86 5.29 11.20
C ALA A 12 12.02 6.80 11.43
N ALA A 13 11.91 7.61 10.37
CA ALA A 13 12.09 9.05 10.46
C ALA A 13 10.93 9.78 11.15
N THR A 14 9.71 9.28 11.02
CA THR A 14 8.49 9.99 11.46
C THR A 14 7.76 9.34 12.64
N GLY A 15 8.03 8.06 12.92
CA GLY A 15 7.22 7.28 13.86
C GLY A 15 5.82 6.94 13.34
N CYS A 16 5.54 7.20 12.05
CA CYS A 16 4.29 6.83 11.41
C CYS A 16 4.35 5.38 10.91
N TYR A 17 3.31 4.58 11.20
CA TYR A 17 3.29 3.16 10.83
C TYR A 17 1.92 2.73 10.30
N VAL A 18 1.91 1.76 9.39
CA VAL A 18 0.67 1.15 8.86
C VAL A 18 -0.17 0.58 10.01
N GLY A 19 0.46 -0.17 10.92
CA GLY A 19 -0.22 -0.78 12.07
C GLY A 19 -0.82 0.23 13.05
N ARG A 20 -0.30 1.46 13.09
CA ARG A 20 -0.83 2.57 13.90
C ARG A 20 -1.80 3.47 13.14
N ARG A 21 -2.05 3.18 11.86
CA ARG A 21 -2.92 3.96 10.97
C ARG A 21 -2.47 5.41 10.78
N THR A 22 -1.20 5.69 11.02
CA THR A 22 -0.55 6.99 10.77
C THR A 22 0.27 6.98 9.48
N LEU A 23 0.38 5.83 8.82
CA LEU A 23 0.94 5.68 7.48
C LEU A 23 -0.02 4.89 6.60
N ARG A 24 -0.20 5.35 5.36
CA ARG A 24 -1.01 4.71 4.34
C ARG A 24 -0.18 4.58 3.06
N ILE A 25 -0.26 3.42 2.42
CA ILE A 25 0.41 3.16 1.15
C ILE A 25 -0.61 3.39 0.04
N GLU A 26 -0.35 4.41 -0.76
CA GLU A 26 -0.89 4.54 -2.12
C GLU A 26 0.21 4.05 -3.05
N ASP A 27 -0.05 3.03 -3.86
CA ASP A 27 0.98 2.44 -4.72
C ASP A 27 0.92 3.03 -6.14
N TYR A 28 1.71 4.08 -6.35
CA TYR A 28 1.92 4.70 -7.66
C TYR A 28 3.30 4.34 -8.24
N GLY A 29 4.04 3.44 -7.60
CA GLY A 29 5.42 3.11 -7.96
C GLY A 29 6.42 4.27 -7.83
N LYS A 30 6.14 5.25 -6.97
CA LYS A 30 6.97 6.45 -6.79
C LYS A 30 7.61 6.47 -5.41
N THR A 31 8.92 6.72 -5.37
CA THR A 31 9.67 7.02 -4.13
C THR A 31 9.30 8.43 -3.66
N ALA A 32 8.08 8.63 -3.19
CA ALA A 32 7.58 9.91 -2.72
C ALA A 32 6.57 9.69 -1.59
N ALA A 33 6.43 10.69 -0.73
CA ALA A 33 5.50 10.69 0.39
C ALA A 33 4.80 12.02 0.51
N ILE A 34 3.54 11.98 0.95
CA ILE A 34 2.79 13.16 1.34
C ILE A 34 2.67 13.14 2.86
N PHE A 35 3.14 14.20 3.50
CA PHE A 35 3.00 14.45 4.93
C PHE A 35 1.88 15.44 5.12
N ILE A 36 0.96 15.14 6.03
CA ILE A 36 -0.23 15.96 6.27
C ILE A 36 -0.43 16.19 7.75
N ASP A 37 -0.73 17.44 8.11
CA ASP A 37 -1.25 17.78 9.42
C ASP A 37 -2.73 17.39 9.49
N SER A 38 -3.07 16.44 10.36
CA SER A 38 -4.45 15.95 10.52
C SER A 38 -5.42 16.98 11.14
N LEU A 39 -4.91 18.07 11.73
CA LEU A 39 -5.72 19.13 12.32
C LEU A 39 -6.03 20.23 11.30
N THR A 40 -5.03 20.64 10.52
CA THR A 40 -5.14 21.77 9.57
C THR A 40 -5.36 21.34 8.13
N GLU A 41 -5.17 20.05 7.82
CA GLU A 41 -5.12 19.47 6.47
C GLU A 41 -4.03 20.05 5.55
N GLY A 42 -3.12 20.88 6.08
CA GLY A 42 -1.94 21.33 5.34
C GLY A 42 -1.04 20.15 5.00
N ALA A 43 -0.67 20.01 3.72
CA ALA A 43 0.11 18.88 3.25
C ALA A 43 1.28 19.27 2.34
N VAL A 44 2.38 18.55 2.49
CA VAL A 44 3.57 18.67 1.66
C VAL A 44 3.89 17.33 1.03
N ARG A 45 4.15 17.33 -0.27
CA ARG A 45 4.66 16.17 -1.00
C ARG A 45 6.17 16.30 -1.14
N ILE A 46 6.91 15.26 -0.74
CA ILE A 46 8.38 15.20 -0.82
C ILE A 46 8.80 14.00 -1.68
N ALA A 47 9.79 14.21 -2.55
CA ALA A 47 10.39 13.20 -3.40
C ALA A 47 11.91 13.44 -3.52
N PRO A 48 12.74 12.41 -3.75
CA PRO A 48 14.14 12.61 -4.08
C PRO A 48 14.25 13.30 -5.44
N ARG A 49 15.22 14.20 -5.56
CA ARG A 49 15.55 14.85 -6.82
C ARG A 49 16.02 13.85 -7.87
N GLN A 50 15.81 14.18 -9.14
CA GLN A 50 16.40 13.40 -10.22
C GLN A 50 17.93 13.52 -10.16
N GLY A 51 18.64 12.40 -10.33
CA GLY A 51 20.11 12.39 -10.34
C GLY A 51 20.78 12.30 -8.97
N VAL A 52 20.03 12.21 -7.86
CA VAL A 52 20.63 12.20 -6.51
C VAL A 52 21.49 10.97 -6.24
N ARG A 53 21.20 9.84 -6.92
CA ARG A 53 21.97 8.61 -6.77
C ARG A 53 23.37 8.78 -7.36
N GLU A 54 23.48 9.53 -8.44
CA GLU A 54 24.73 9.89 -9.09
C GLU A 54 25.46 10.95 -8.27
N LEU A 55 24.74 12.00 -7.83
CA LEU A 55 25.29 13.06 -6.97
C LEU A 55 25.88 12.52 -5.66
N ALA A 56 25.34 11.43 -5.12
CA ALA A 56 25.84 10.82 -3.90
C ALA A 56 27.34 10.47 -3.93
N TRP A 57 27.89 10.19 -5.12
CA TRP A 57 29.33 9.91 -5.26
C TRP A 57 30.20 11.15 -4.99
N ASP A 58 29.74 12.34 -5.38
CA ASP A 58 30.47 13.59 -5.16
C ASP A 58 30.58 13.92 -3.66
N TYR A 59 29.60 13.45 -2.88
CA TYR A 59 29.51 13.63 -1.43
C TYR A 59 30.01 12.42 -0.61
N ALA A 60 30.44 11.36 -1.29
CA ALA A 60 30.99 10.15 -0.67
C ALA A 60 32.19 9.60 -1.47
N PRO A 61 33.28 10.37 -1.63
CA PRO A 61 34.42 9.98 -2.47
C PRO A 61 35.15 8.72 -1.98
N SER A 62 34.98 8.35 -0.71
CA SER A 62 35.54 7.12 -0.11
C SER A 62 34.67 5.88 -0.30
N ALA A 63 33.48 6.01 -0.87
CA ALA A 63 32.55 4.90 -1.05
C ALA A 63 33.12 3.86 -2.03
N ARG A 64 32.95 2.58 -1.70
CA ARG A 64 33.45 1.45 -2.50
C ARG A 64 32.42 0.89 -3.46
N ASN A 65 31.15 1.23 -3.26
CA ASN A 65 30.04 0.75 -4.08
C ASN A 65 28.84 1.71 -3.99
N ARG A 66 27.85 1.50 -4.87
CA ARG A 66 26.64 2.33 -4.96
C ARG A 66 25.83 2.44 -3.65
N TRP A 67 25.79 1.38 -2.84
CA TRP A 67 25.04 1.40 -1.59
C TRP A 67 25.74 2.24 -0.54
N GLU A 68 27.06 2.10 -0.42
CA GLU A 68 27.90 2.91 0.46
C GLU A 68 27.90 4.39 0.04
N ALA A 69 27.93 4.66 -1.27
CA ALA A 69 27.82 6.03 -1.80
C ALA A 69 26.50 6.68 -1.42
N GLN A 70 25.37 5.99 -1.58
CA GLN A 70 24.05 6.50 -1.16
C GLN A 70 23.95 6.65 0.37
N LEU A 71 24.44 5.66 1.12
CA LEU A 71 24.41 5.68 2.58
C LEU A 71 25.16 6.88 3.15
N ILE A 72 26.38 7.15 2.67
CA ILE A 72 27.22 8.25 3.15
C ILE A 72 26.81 9.57 2.50
N GLY A 73 26.66 9.59 1.17
CA GLY A 73 26.41 10.79 0.39
C GLY A 73 25.11 11.46 0.79
N TYR A 74 24.02 10.71 1.01
CA TYR A 74 22.74 11.30 1.44
C TYR A 74 22.81 11.96 2.82
N GLN A 75 23.80 11.64 3.66
CA GLN A 75 24.00 12.33 4.95
C GLN A 75 24.70 13.68 4.80
N HIS A 76 25.29 13.96 3.63
CA HIS A 76 26.11 15.15 3.37
C HIS A 76 25.58 16.03 2.23
N ILE A 77 24.72 15.50 1.35
CA ILE A 77 24.06 16.29 0.31
C ILE A 77 23.09 17.28 0.96
N PRO A 78 23.17 18.59 0.62
CA PRO A 78 22.19 19.60 1.05
C PRO A 78 20.75 19.22 0.67
N ASP A 79 19.78 19.51 1.55
CA ASP A 79 18.38 19.11 1.37
C ASP A 79 17.77 19.58 0.03
N ASP A 80 18.13 20.78 -0.43
CA ASP A 80 17.66 21.40 -1.69
C ASP A 80 18.25 20.73 -2.94
N LEU A 81 19.35 19.99 -2.79
CA LEU A 81 19.92 19.14 -3.83
C LEU A 81 19.42 17.69 -3.74
N LEU A 82 19.02 17.24 -2.54
CA LEU A 82 18.54 15.88 -2.30
C LEU A 82 17.05 15.69 -2.58
N LEU A 83 16.22 16.68 -2.26
CA LEU A 83 14.76 16.55 -2.22
C LEU A 83 14.07 17.66 -3.02
N ASP A 84 13.05 17.28 -3.77
CA ASP A 84 12.01 18.18 -4.25
C ASP A 84 10.82 18.12 -3.30
N TRP A 85 10.23 19.28 -3.02
CA TRP A 85 9.02 19.36 -2.22
C TRP A 85 8.03 20.39 -2.78
N GLN A 86 6.75 20.17 -2.52
CA GLN A 86 5.68 21.09 -2.92
C GLN A 86 4.49 20.98 -1.97
N TRP A 87 3.81 22.10 -1.72
CA TRP A 87 2.50 22.11 -1.07
C TRP A 87 1.47 21.41 -1.96
N VAL A 88 0.62 20.59 -1.36
CA VAL A 88 -0.45 19.85 -2.04
C VAL A 88 -1.73 19.86 -1.21
N GLU A 89 -2.85 19.60 -1.86
CA GLU A 89 -4.13 19.31 -1.21
C GLU A 89 -4.53 17.86 -1.51
N LEU A 90 -5.08 17.16 -0.53
CA LEU A 90 -5.64 15.84 -0.76
C LEU A 90 -7.01 15.97 -1.42
N THR A 91 -7.30 15.07 -2.37
CA THR A 91 -8.61 14.98 -3.02
C THR A 91 -9.70 14.42 -2.08
N VAL A 92 -9.30 13.90 -0.92
CA VAL A 92 -10.18 13.34 0.11
C VAL A 92 -9.71 13.83 1.49
N PRO A 93 -10.60 14.35 2.35
CA PRO A 93 -10.25 14.77 3.70
C PRO A 93 -9.60 13.66 4.52
N VAL A 94 -8.60 14.00 5.34
CA VAL A 94 -7.84 13.02 6.14
C VAL A 94 -8.75 12.20 7.03
N LYS A 95 -9.77 12.84 7.62
CA LYS A 95 -10.74 12.17 8.48
C LYS A 95 -11.44 11.00 7.78
N LYS A 96 -11.73 11.11 6.48
CA LYS A 96 -12.34 10.04 5.68
C LYS A 96 -11.33 8.97 5.30
N ILE A 97 -10.06 9.35 5.07
CA ILE A 97 -8.96 8.41 4.80
C ILE A 97 -8.70 7.55 6.03
N ILE A 98 -8.55 8.16 7.21
CA ILE A 98 -8.37 7.48 8.49
C ILE A 98 -9.65 6.70 8.84
N GLY A 99 -10.83 7.21 8.51
CA GLY A 99 -12.10 6.56 8.87
C GLY A 99 -12.34 6.56 10.39
N GLY A 100 -13.40 5.87 10.82
CA GLY A 100 -13.82 5.82 12.22
C GLY A 100 -13.27 4.61 12.95
N ALA A 101 -12.39 4.83 13.93
CA ALA A 101 -11.93 3.77 14.83
C ALA A 101 -13.12 3.12 15.56
N GLY A 102 -13.08 1.79 15.72
CA GLY A 102 -14.08 1.02 16.46
C GLY A 102 -15.40 0.76 15.73
N ARG A 103 -15.64 1.38 14.57
CA ARG A 103 -16.83 1.08 13.76
C ARG A 103 -16.68 -0.26 13.03
N ARG A 104 -17.70 -1.10 13.19
CA ARG A 104 -17.80 -2.43 12.62
C ARG A 104 -19.20 -2.62 12.04
N VAL A 105 -19.28 -3.18 10.85
CA VAL A 105 -20.53 -3.61 10.21
C VAL A 105 -20.29 -4.98 9.59
N VAL A 106 -21.37 -5.70 9.28
CA VAL A 106 -21.29 -7.02 8.62
C VAL A 106 -21.67 -6.85 7.16
N CYS A 107 -20.86 -7.40 6.24
CA CYS A 107 -21.18 -7.42 4.83
C CYS A 107 -22.43 -8.27 4.57
N GLU A 108 -23.45 -7.71 3.92
CA GLU A 108 -24.68 -8.44 3.58
C GLU A 108 -24.47 -9.51 2.49
N GLY A 109 -23.39 -9.42 1.71
CA GLY A 109 -23.07 -10.37 0.64
C GLY A 109 -22.29 -11.60 1.08
N CYS A 110 -21.27 -11.45 1.94
CA CYS A 110 -20.40 -12.55 2.37
C CYS A 110 -20.47 -12.86 3.88
N GLY A 111 -21.10 -12.01 4.70
CA GLY A 111 -21.15 -12.17 6.15
C GLY A 111 -19.87 -11.82 6.91
N GLU A 112 -18.82 -11.37 6.23
CA GLU A 112 -17.56 -10.97 6.88
C GLU A 112 -17.68 -9.59 7.57
N GLU A 113 -16.93 -9.40 8.65
CA GLU A 113 -16.85 -8.11 9.36
C GLU A 113 -16.05 -7.08 8.53
N ILE A 114 -16.63 -5.90 8.37
CA ILE A 114 -15.99 -4.73 7.78
C ILE A 114 -15.67 -3.75 8.90
N ILE A 115 -14.41 -3.34 8.99
CA ILE A 115 -13.91 -2.42 10.02
C ILE A 115 -13.52 -1.07 9.43
N ASN A 116 -13.52 -0.03 10.26
CA ASN A 116 -12.99 1.30 9.93
C ASN A 116 -13.70 2.01 8.75
N GLN A 117 -15.01 1.83 8.63
CA GLN A 117 -15.83 2.50 7.61
C GLN A 117 -15.36 2.21 6.18
N ARG A 118 -15.11 0.94 5.89
CA ARG A 118 -14.67 0.47 4.56
C ARG A 118 -15.80 -0.17 3.76
N GLU A 119 -17.01 -0.13 4.31
CA GLU A 119 -18.22 -0.56 3.63
C GLU A 119 -18.55 0.35 2.45
N VAL A 120 -19.15 -0.26 1.44
CA VAL A 120 -19.71 0.40 0.26
C VAL A 120 -21.23 0.26 0.35
N GLY A 121 -21.93 1.39 0.30
CA GLY A 121 -23.38 1.40 0.13
C GLY A 121 -23.72 1.18 -1.33
N HIS A 122 -24.42 0.09 -1.65
CA HIS A 122 -24.88 -0.21 -3.00
C HIS A 122 -26.33 -0.69 -2.96
N GLU A 123 -27.22 -0.01 -3.69
CA GLU A 123 -28.66 -0.34 -3.77
C GLU A 123 -29.39 -0.51 -2.42
N GLY A 124 -28.92 0.17 -1.37
CA GLY A 124 -29.49 0.09 -0.02
C GLY A 124 -28.87 -0.98 0.88
N SER A 125 -27.97 -1.82 0.36
CA SER A 125 -27.20 -2.80 1.13
C SER A 125 -25.80 -2.29 1.50
N ILE A 126 -25.30 -2.79 2.62
CA ILE A 126 -23.95 -2.58 3.15
C ILE A 126 -23.05 -3.74 2.70
N LEU A 127 -22.08 -3.46 1.84
CA LEU A 127 -21.21 -4.47 1.24
C LEU A 127 -19.73 -4.19 1.52
N CYS A 128 -18.91 -5.25 1.53
CA CYS A 128 -17.45 -5.11 1.47
C CYS A 128 -17.02 -4.80 0.03
N LYS A 129 -15.82 -4.23 -0.14
CA LYS A 129 -15.27 -3.91 -1.47
C LYS A 129 -15.34 -5.08 -2.46
N PRO A 130 -14.91 -6.31 -2.12
CA PRO A 130 -15.04 -7.44 -3.04
C PRO A 130 -16.48 -7.76 -3.45
N CYS A 131 -17.43 -7.77 -2.51
CA CYS A 131 -18.85 -8.00 -2.82
C CYS A 131 -19.48 -6.88 -3.65
N ALA A 132 -18.98 -5.64 -3.51
CA ALA A 132 -19.37 -4.50 -4.34
C ALA A 132 -18.67 -4.46 -5.71
N GLY A 133 -17.83 -5.45 -6.05
CA GLY A 133 -17.12 -5.54 -7.33
C GLY A 133 -15.74 -4.89 -7.36
N GLU A 134 -15.26 -4.31 -6.25
CA GLU A 134 -13.91 -3.77 -6.11
C GLU A 134 -12.96 -4.82 -5.51
N SER A 135 -12.36 -5.67 -6.36
CA SER A 135 -11.45 -6.72 -5.91
C SER A 135 -10.24 -6.88 -6.82
N TYR A 136 -9.07 -7.16 -6.22
CA TYR A 136 -7.86 -7.57 -6.94
C TYR A 136 -7.81 -9.09 -7.20
N PHE A 137 -8.81 -9.84 -6.70
CA PHE A 137 -8.91 -11.29 -6.83
C PHE A 137 -10.30 -11.72 -7.28
N ARG A 138 -10.41 -12.96 -7.76
CA ARG A 138 -11.68 -13.61 -8.08
C ARG A 138 -11.81 -14.92 -7.32
N PHE A 139 -13.03 -15.27 -6.94
CA PHE A 139 -13.31 -16.60 -6.40
C PHE A 139 -13.26 -17.64 -7.51
N ILE A 140 -12.68 -18.80 -7.21
CA ILE A 140 -12.69 -19.96 -8.08
C ILE A 140 -13.73 -20.93 -7.54
N VAL A 141 -14.79 -21.19 -8.31
CA VAL A 141 -15.74 -22.25 -7.99
C VAL A 141 -15.06 -23.58 -8.32
N ARG A 142 -14.74 -24.37 -7.29
CA ARG A 142 -14.31 -25.76 -7.49
C ARG A 142 -15.56 -26.62 -7.55
N THR A 143 -15.95 -27.01 -8.75
CA THR A 143 -16.91 -28.10 -8.93
C THR A 143 -16.23 -29.38 -8.48
N LEU A 144 -16.73 -30.01 -7.42
CA LEU A 144 -16.33 -31.37 -7.08
C LEU A 144 -16.78 -32.28 -8.23
N GLN A 145 -15.85 -32.76 -9.04
CA GLN A 145 -16.15 -33.84 -9.98
C GLN A 145 -16.43 -35.11 -9.16
N PRO A 146 -17.56 -35.79 -9.37
CA PRO A 146 -17.78 -37.09 -8.76
C PRO A 146 -16.73 -38.08 -9.28
N GLN A 147 -16.05 -38.78 -8.36
CA GLN A 147 -15.13 -39.85 -8.70
C GLN A 147 -15.94 -41.00 -9.32
N ILE A 148 -15.85 -41.18 -10.64
CA ILE A 148 -16.37 -42.37 -11.30
C ILE A 148 -15.43 -43.52 -10.94
N SER A 149 -15.87 -44.37 -10.02
CA SER A 149 -15.25 -45.66 -9.69
C SER A 149 -15.22 -46.53 -10.94
N GLN A 150 -14.03 -46.75 -11.53
CA GLN A 150 -13.82 -47.85 -12.47
C GLN A 150 -13.78 -49.17 -11.69
N ALA A 151 -14.95 -49.69 -11.40
CA ALA A 151 -15.15 -51.12 -11.17
C ALA A 151 -16.09 -51.60 -12.28
N GLU A 152 -15.82 -52.79 -12.80
CA GLU A 152 -16.56 -53.46 -13.90
C GLU A 152 -16.04 -53.18 -15.32
N ASN A 153 -14.88 -53.76 -15.66
CA ASN A 153 -14.73 -54.44 -16.95
C ASN A 153 -13.56 -55.44 -16.96
N GLU A 154 -13.66 -56.48 -16.13
CA GLU A 154 -12.97 -57.76 -16.38
C GLU A 154 -14.02 -58.88 -16.49
N ARG A 155 -14.86 -58.80 -17.53
CA ARG A 155 -15.49 -60.00 -18.08
C ARG A 155 -15.50 -59.91 -19.59
N SER A 156 -14.95 -60.96 -20.20
CA SER A 156 -15.11 -61.37 -21.60
C SER A 156 -14.03 -60.89 -22.58
N PHE A 157 -12.92 -61.62 -22.63
CA PHE A 157 -12.31 -62.22 -23.82
C PHE A 157 -11.39 -63.34 -23.28
N LYS A 158 -11.86 -64.60 -23.21
CA LYS A 158 -11.67 -65.65 -24.22
C LYS A 158 -10.29 -65.62 -24.87
#